data_AF-A0A960YZ91-F1
#
_entry.id   AF-A0A960YZ91-F1
#
_cell.length_a   1.000
_cell.length_b   1.000
_cell.length_c   1.000
_cell.angle_alpha   90.00
_cell.angle_beta   90.00
_cell.angle_gamma   90.00
#
_symmetry.space_group_name_H-M   'P 1'
#
loop_
_entity.id
_entity.type
_entity.pdbx_description
1 polymer ?
#
loop_
_entity_poly.entity_id
_entity_poly.type
_entity_poly.pdbx_seq_one_letter_code
_entity_poly.pdbx_strand_id
1 'polypeptide(L)'
;MKFDLKLKNFQIRNLLKLGLLFIFLFYFTCKNPEKNIQEREEAKNKNLLLLIGFRDSGNCLRIETINSTQKNLYCSRLPNGICNTNLLIYTKEEKNKRVVEYSEYLDKYSICKNPIALSGLYTEKLTTDAEIQDIKTNNNFKSINSCEEIGFSNSDKSLFNKDEIIYLNSDRGKLGISIASQANQTVSFFVKESTINEAKDCLN
;
A
#
# COMPACT_ATOMS: atom_id res chain seq x y z
N MET A 1 11.05 -5.00 -87.73
CA MET A 1 10.21 -5.11 -86.52
C MET A 1 11.01 -5.79 -85.39
N LYS A 2 11.96 -5.09 -84.74
CA LYS A 2 12.82 -5.65 -83.66
C LYS A 2 13.14 -4.66 -82.52
N PHE A 3 12.62 -3.43 -82.58
CA PHE A 3 12.94 -2.37 -81.62
C PHE A 3 12.02 -2.31 -80.39
N ASP A 4 10.82 -2.89 -80.47
CA ASP A 4 9.78 -2.75 -79.43
C ASP A 4 9.98 -3.70 -78.21
N LEU A 5 10.66 -4.83 -78.40
CA LEU A 5 10.85 -5.84 -77.34
C LEU A 5 11.95 -5.47 -76.32
N LYS A 6 12.93 -4.65 -76.70
CA LYS A 6 14.04 -4.27 -75.79
C LYS A 6 13.61 -3.21 -74.77
N LEU A 7 12.75 -2.26 -75.16
CA LEU A 7 12.28 -1.20 -74.26
C LEU A 7 11.32 -1.74 -73.17
N LYS A 8 10.39 -2.64 -73.54
CA LYS A 8 9.50 -3.30 -72.55
C LYS A 8 10.30 -4.12 -71.52
N ASN A 9 11.31 -4.88 -71.95
CA ASN A 9 12.14 -5.68 -71.03
C ASN A 9 13.01 -4.82 -70.10
N PHE A 10 13.40 -3.61 -70.50
CA PHE A 10 14.18 -2.70 -69.65
C PHE A 10 13.30 -2.05 -68.57
N GLN A 11 12.09 -1.59 -68.92
CA GLN A 11 11.15 -1.03 -67.94
C GLN A 11 10.67 -2.08 -66.92
N ILE A 12 10.36 -3.30 -67.37
CA ILE A 12 9.94 -4.39 -66.48
C ILE A 12 11.04 -4.76 -65.48
N ARG A 13 12.31 -4.81 -65.91
CA ARG A 13 13.45 -5.10 -65.02
C ARG A 13 13.65 -4.04 -63.94
N ASN A 14 13.45 -2.76 -64.26
CA ASN A 14 13.59 -1.67 -63.27
C ASN A 14 12.39 -1.62 -62.30
N LEU A 15 11.18 -1.90 -62.77
CA LEU A 15 9.99 -2.06 -61.92
C LEU A 15 10.11 -3.27 -60.97
N LEU A 16 10.68 -4.39 -61.45
CA LEU A 16 10.92 -5.57 -60.62
C LEU A 16 11.98 -5.30 -59.54
N LYS A 17 13.05 -4.54 -59.87
CA LYS A 17 14.07 -4.12 -58.91
C LYS A 17 13.51 -3.16 -57.86
N LEU A 18 12.64 -2.23 -58.25
CA LEU A 18 11.99 -1.31 -57.32
C LEU A 18 11.02 -2.05 -56.39
N GLY A 19 10.24 -3.00 -56.94
CA GLY A 19 9.35 -3.87 -56.16
C GLY A 19 10.10 -4.74 -55.15
N LEU A 20 11.23 -5.33 -55.56
CA LEU A 20 12.09 -6.10 -54.65
C LEU A 20 12.71 -5.25 -53.54
N LEU A 21 13.10 -4.00 -53.84
CA LEU A 21 13.61 -3.07 -52.83
C LEU A 21 12.53 -2.70 -51.80
N PHE A 22 11.29 -2.47 -52.25
CA PHE A 22 10.16 -2.21 -51.35
C PHE A 22 9.81 -3.41 -50.47
N ILE A 23 9.82 -4.63 -51.02
CA ILE A 23 9.60 -5.86 -50.26
C ILE A 23 10.71 -6.06 -49.21
N PHE A 24 11.97 -5.77 -49.56
CA PHE A 24 13.10 -5.88 -48.64
C PHE A 24 13.03 -4.83 -47.52
N LEU A 25 12.63 -3.59 -47.84
CA LEU A 25 12.42 -2.53 -46.84
C LEU A 25 11.27 -2.87 -45.88
N PHE A 26 10.16 -3.41 -46.39
CA PHE A 26 9.05 -3.89 -45.54
C PHE A 26 9.46 -5.06 -44.63
N TYR A 27 10.29 -5.99 -45.13
CA TYR A 27 10.77 -7.13 -44.35
C TYR A 27 11.67 -6.71 -43.18
N PHE A 28 12.45 -5.63 -43.33
CA PHE A 28 13.28 -5.10 -42.24
C PHE A 28 12.49 -4.30 -41.22
N THR A 29 11.41 -3.62 -41.60
CA THR A 29 10.53 -2.88 -40.66
C THR A 29 9.53 -3.75 -39.92
N CYS A 30 9.24 -4.96 -40.41
CA CYS A 30 8.40 -5.96 -39.74
C CYS A 30 9.17 -6.94 -38.82
N LYS A 31 10.38 -6.59 -38.38
CA LYS A 31 11.16 -7.45 -37.49
C LYS A 31 10.64 -7.36 -36.04
N ASN A 32 9.84 -8.38 -35.67
CA ASN A 32 9.40 -8.78 -34.33
C ASN A 32 8.85 -7.69 -33.39
N PRO A 33 7.59 -7.24 -33.60
CA PRO A 33 6.87 -6.46 -32.59
C PRO A 33 6.77 -7.18 -31.23
N GLU A 34 6.69 -8.52 -31.22
CA GLU A 34 6.63 -9.32 -29.98
C GLU A 34 7.86 -9.17 -29.09
N LYS A 35 9.07 -9.14 -29.66
CA LYS A 35 10.31 -8.96 -28.89
C LYS A 35 10.38 -7.58 -28.23
N ASN A 36 9.94 -6.55 -28.95
CA ASN A 36 9.86 -5.17 -28.42
C ASN A 36 8.76 -5.02 -27.35
N ILE A 37 7.68 -5.79 -27.43
CA ILE A 37 6.62 -5.82 -26.42
C ILE A 37 7.11 -6.54 -25.17
N GLN A 38 7.74 -7.71 -25.33
CA GLN A 38 8.29 -8.50 -24.22
C GLN A 38 9.39 -7.74 -23.47
N GLU A 39 10.32 -7.07 -24.17
CA GLU A 39 11.35 -6.23 -23.53
C GLU A 39 10.73 -5.04 -22.77
N ARG A 40 9.63 -4.45 -23.28
CA ARG A 40 8.90 -3.39 -22.57
C ARG A 40 8.15 -3.91 -21.34
N GLU A 41 7.56 -5.09 -21.42
CA GLU A 41 6.89 -5.74 -20.30
C GLU A 41 7.88 -6.16 -19.21
N GLU A 42 9.04 -6.72 -19.59
CA GLU A 42 10.14 -7.01 -18.67
C GLU A 42 10.68 -5.74 -18.00
N ALA A 43 10.84 -4.65 -18.75
CA ALA A 43 11.26 -3.36 -18.18
C ALA A 43 10.20 -2.79 -17.22
N LYS A 44 8.91 -2.86 -17.57
CA LYS A 44 7.80 -2.47 -16.68
C LYS A 44 7.78 -3.32 -15.42
N ASN A 45 7.94 -4.63 -15.53
CA ASN A 45 7.96 -5.56 -14.40
C ASN A 45 9.18 -5.31 -13.50
N LYS A 46 10.36 -5.05 -14.07
CA LYS A 46 11.55 -4.65 -13.30
C LYS A 46 11.34 -3.33 -12.57
N ASN A 47 10.75 -2.33 -13.22
CA ASN A 47 10.41 -1.05 -12.59
C ASN A 47 9.39 -1.23 -11.47
N LEU A 48 8.37 -2.08 -11.67
CA LEU A 48 7.37 -2.41 -10.66
C LEU A 48 8.02 -3.13 -9.46
N LEU A 49 8.89 -4.10 -9.70
CA LEU A 49 9.65 -4.81 -8.65
C LEU A 49 10.58 -3.86 -7.88
N LEU A 50 11.26 -2.94 -8.56
CA LEU A 50 12.06 -1.89 -7.91
C LEU A 50 11.18 -0.95 -7.07
N LEU A 51 10.02 -0.56 -7.58
CA LEU A 51 9.05 0.26 -6.85
C LEU A 51 8.50 -0.47 -5.61
N ILE A 52 8.19 -1.76 -5.73
CA ILE A 52 7.76 -2.60 -4.61
C ILE A 52 8.90 -2.71 -3.58
N GLY A 53 10.12 -3.02 -4.01
CA GLY A 53 11.28 -3.12 -3.13
C GLY A 53 11.62 -1.79 -2.43
N PHE A 54 11.50 -0.66 -3.13
CA PHE A 54 11.66 0.67 -2.53
C PHE A 54 10.52 1.00 -1.55
N ARG A 55 9.29 0.63 -1.91
CA ARG A 55 8.14 0.80 -1.04
C ARG A 55 8.21 -0.10 0.17
N ASP A 56 8.88 -1.24 0.10
CA ASP A 56 9.04 -2.21 1.18
C ASP A 56 10.24 -1.94 2.08
N SER A 57 11.12 -1.02 1.66
CA SER A 57 12.30 -0.63 2.43
C SER A 57 12.04 0.60 3.31
N GLY A 58 12.92 0.79 4.28
CA GLY A 58 12.92 1.92 5.21
C GLY A 58 11.98 1.80 6.40
N ASN A 59 12.11 2.75 7.31
CA ASN A 59 11.31 2.89 8.52
C ASN A 59 10.77 4.32 8.59
N CYS A 60 9.75 4.54 9.40
CA CYS A 60 9.06 5.81 9.50
C CYS A 60 9.27 6.48 10.85
N LEU A 61 9.94 7.63 10.84
CA LEU A 61 10.14 8.51 11.98
C LEU A 61 9.12 9.65 11.97
N ARG A 62 8.31 9.73 13.03
CA ARG A 62 7.47 10.88 13.35
C ARG A 62 8.18 11.75 14.39
N ILE A 63 8.21 13.04 14.11
CA ILE A 63 8.71 14.09 14.99
C ILE A 63 7.54 15.00 15.33
N GLU A 64 7.11 15.00 16.58
CA GLU A 64 6.05 15.88 17.09
C GLU A 64 6.70 17.04 17.84
N THR A 65 6.40 18.26 17.41
CA THR A 65 6.90 19.49 18.04
C THR A 65 5.92 19.93 19.11
N ILE A 66 6.34 19.93 20.38
CA ILE A 66 5.52 20.39 21.50
C ILE A 66 5.67 21.90 21.66
N ASN A 67 6.90 22.39 21.52
CA ASN A 67 7.26 23.81 21.50
C ASN A 67 8.62 24.00 20.78
N SER A 68 9.18 25.21 20.82
CA SER A 68 10.42 25.53 20.09
C SER A 68 11.65 24.71 20.53
N THR A 69 11.66 24.12 21.72
CA THR A 69 12.81 23.40 22.29
C THR A 69 12.54 21.91 22.55
N GLN A 70 11.27 21.50 22.69
CA GLN A 70 10.88 20.13 23.01
C GLN A 70 10.22 19.41 21.83
N LYS A 71 10.67 18.18 21.60
CA LYS A 71 10.17 17.30 20.54
C LYS A 71 10.01 15.88 21.06
N ASN A 72 8.89 15.24 20.71
CA ASN A 72 8.72 13.80 20.86
C ASN A 72 9.12 13.10 19.57
N LEU A 73 9.80 11.96 19.71
CA LEU A 73 10.18 11.10 18.60
C LEU A 73 9.42 9.78 18.71
N TYR A 74 8.84 9.36 17.61
CA TYR A 74 8.18 8.06 17.46
C TYR A 74 8.72 7.39 16.21
N CYS A 75 9.10 6.13 16.30
CA CYS A 75 9.55 5.37 15.14
C CYS A 75 8.71 4.12 14.96
N SER A 76 8.40 3.79 13.72
CA SER A 76 7.70 2.57 13.32
C SER A 76 8.42 1.93 12.15
N ARG A 77 8.33 0.60 12.04
CA ARG A 77 8.88 -0.12 10.89
C ARG A 77 7.98 -0.08 9.65
N LEU A 78 7.24 1.03 9.52
CA LEU A 78 6.42 1.29 8.35
C LEU A 78 7.31 1.56 7.13
N PRO A 79 6.97 0.97 5.99
CA PRO A 79 7.76 1.18 4.78
C PRO A 79 7.70 2.62 4.24
N ASN A 80 8.68 2.99 3.42
CA ASN A 80 8.86 4.36 2.92
C ASN A 80 7.63 4.97 2.26
N GLY A 81 6.87 4.19 1.48
CA GLY A 81 5.69 4.68 0.76
C GLY A 81 4.53 5.11 1.66
N ILE A 82 4.58 4.79 2.95
CA ILE A 82 3.48 4.99 3.91
C ILE A 82 3.81 6.10 4.94
N CYS A 83 5.07 6.52 5.04
CA CYS A 83 5.51 7.46 6.07
C CYS A 83 5.05 8.91 5.81
N ASN A 84 3.84 9.26 6.26
CA ASN A 84 3.29 10.60 6.09
C ASN A 84 2.33 11.01 7.22
N THR A 85 1.97 12.30 7.23
CA THR A 85 1.08 12.91 8.23
C THR A 85 -0.36 12.40 8.21
N ASN A 86 -0.83 11.83 7.09
CA ASN A 86 -2.19 11.29 7.01
C ASN A 86 -2.39 10.07 7.92
N LEU A 87 -1.31 9.41 8.36
CA LEU A 87 -1.38 8.34 9.36
C LEU A 87 -1.98 8.77 10.71
N LEU A 88 -2.04 10.07 10.97
CA LEU A 88 -2.62 10.65 12.20
C LEU A 88 -4.05 11.15 12.01
N ILE A 89 -4.57 11.11 10.79
CA ILE A 89 -5.89 11.63 10.43
C ILE A 89 -6.83 10.44 10.29
N TYR A 90 -7.93 10.46 11.04
CA TYR A 90 -9.00 9.47 10.92
C TYR A 90 -10.26 10.13 10.38
N THR A 91 -10.60 9.76 9.15
CA THR A 91 -11.67 10.36 8.36
C THR A 91 -13.01 9.65 8.54
N LYS A 92 -14.09 10.33 8.14
CA LYS A 92 -15.43 9.73 8.13
C LYS A 92 -15.52 8.56 7.15
N GLU A 93 -14.84 8.68 6.02
CA GLU A 93 -14.79 7.68 4.95
C GLU A 93 -14.11 6.40 5.44
N GLU A 94 -12.99 6.52 6.16
CA GLU A 94 -12.32 5.37 6.78
C GLU A 94 -13.20 4.70 7.83
N LYS A 95 -13.87 5.48 8.69
CA LYS A 95 -14.82 4.93 9.66
C LYS A 95 -15.96 4.18 8.98
N ASN A 96 -16.55 4.77 7.95
CA ASN A 96 -17.65 4.14 7.20
C ASN A 96 -17.20 2.85 6.51
N LYS A 97 -16.00 2.84 5.91
CA LYS A 97 -15.44 1.64 5.30
C LYS A 97 -15.32 0.51 6.32
N ARG A 98 -14.79 0.80 7.51
CA ARG A 98 -14.64 -0.19 8.59
C ARG A 98 -15.98 -0.69 9.12
N VAL A 99 -17.00 0.17 9.18
CA VAL A 99 -18.38 -0.23 9.53
C VAL A 99 -18.95 -1.22 8.50
N VAL A 100 -18.73 -0.97 7.20
CA VAL A 100 -19.18 -1.87 6.13
C VAL A 100 -18.45 -3.21 6.21
N GLU A 101 -17.13 -3.20 6.35
CA GLU A 101 -16.31 -4.42 6.43
C GLU A 101 -16.67 -5.27 7.66
N TYR A 102 -16.92 -4.65 8.82
CA TYR A 102 -17.42 -5.38 9.98
C TYR A 102 -18.85 -5.91 9.79
N SER A 103 -19.70 -5.21 9.05
CA SER A 103 -21.05 -5.72 8.74
C SER A 103 -20.96 -6.98 7.88
N GLU A 104 -20.11 -6.98 6.85
CA GLU A 104 -19.84 -8.17 6.04
C GLU A 104 -19.23 -9.32 6.87
N TYR A 105 -18.37 -8.99 7.84
CA TYR A 105 -17.78 -9.97 8.75
C TYR A 105 -18.83 -10.59 9.69
N LEU A 106 -19.78 -9.78 10.17
CA LEU A 106 -20.88 -10.23 11.03
C LEU A 106 -21.86 -11.14 10.31
N ASP A 107 -22.12 -10.89 9.02
CA ASP A 107 -22.96 -11.75 8.19
C ASP A 107 -22.38 -13.17 8.08
N LYS A 108 -21.05 -13.29 8.16
CA LYS A 108 -20.34 -14.57 8.09
C LYS A 108 -20.12 -15.21 9.46
N TYR A 109 -19.93 -14.40 10.51
CA TYR A 109 -19.56 -14.85 11.85
C TYR A 109 -20.39 -14.14 12.93
N SER A 110 -21.59 -14.67 13.22
CA SER A 110 -22.50 -14.09 14.22
C SER A 110 -21.91 -14.00 15.63
N ILE A 111 -20.92 -14.86 15.95
CA ILE A 111 -20.17 -14.86 17.21
C ILE A 111 -19.40 -13.54 17.46
N CYS A 112 -19.10 -12.80 16.38
CA CYS A 112 -18.37 -11.53 16.44
C CYS A 112 -19.21 -10.31 16.82
N LYS A 113 -20.54 -10.47 16.99
CA LYS A 113 -21.46 -9.36 17.24
C LYS A 113 -21.15 -8.58 18.51
N ASN A 114 -21.00 -9.28 19.64
CA ASN A 114 -20.71 -8.62 20.91
C ASN A 114 -19.29 -8.04 20.93
N PRO A 115 -18.25 -8.77 20.48
CA PRO A 115 -16.89 -8.21 20.37
C PRO A 115 -16.80 -6.93 19.52
N ILE A 116 -17.46 -6.88 18.36
CA ILE A 116 -17.47 -5.69 17.49
C ILE A 116 -18.20 -4.52 18.15
N ALA A 117 -19.37 -4.76 18.76
CA ALA A 117 -20.10 -3.71 19.46
C ALA A 117 -19.27 -3.13 20.61
N LEU A 118 -18.54 -3.99 21.32
CA LEU A 118 -17.65 -3.57 22.37
C LEU A 118 -16.48 -2.78 21.81
N SER A 119 -15.87 -3.17 20.68
CA SER A 119 -14.64 -2.58 20.10
C SER A 119 -14.54 -1.04 20.03
N GLY A 120 -15.64 -0.32 20.18
CA GLY A 120 -15.68 1.14 20.18
C GLY A 120 -15.74 1.72 18.78
N LEU A 121 -15.79 0.89 17.72
CA LEU A 121 -15.91 1.34 16.33
C LEU A 121 -16.96 2.44 16.16
N TYR A 122 -18.12 2.27 16.77
CA TYR A 122 -19.23 3.23 16.64
C TYR A 122 -18.97 4.54 17.41
N THR A 123 -18.19 4.50 18.48
CA THR A 123 -17.88 5.63 19.37
C THR A 123 -16.53 6.29 19.09
N GLU A 124 -15.71 5.74 18.19
CA GLU A 124 -14.44 6.34 17.76
C GLU A 124 -14.65 7.78 17.25
N LYS A 125 -13.84 8.71 17.77
CA LYS A 125 -13.84 10.13 17.40
C LYS A 125 -13.14 10.31 16.06
N LEU A 126 -13.77 11.05 15.15
CA LEU A 126 -13.16 11.47 13.89
C LEU A 126 -12.23 12.67 14.12
N THR A 127 -11.17 12.77 13.33
CA THR A 127 -10.30 13.96 13.33
C THR A 127 -11.06 15.14 12.72
N THR A 128 -11.15 16.23 13.45
CA THR A 128 -11.80 17.47 13.00
C THR A 128 -10.88 18.31 12.11
N ASP A 129 -11.43 19.23 11.32
CA ASP A 129 -10.63 20.12 10.45
C ASP A 129 -9.60 20.95 11.22
N ALA A 130 -9.95 21.40 12.43
CA ALA A 130 -9.04 22.11 13.32
C ALA A 130 -7.87 21.22 13.78
N GLU A 131 -8.16 19.97 14.17
CA GLU A 131 -7.13 18.99 14.54
C GLU A 131 -6.25 18.61 13.36
N ILE A 132 -6.80 18.51 12.14
CA ILE A 132 -6.03 18.24 10.92
C ILE A 132 -4.97 19.32 10.70
N GLN A 133 -5.34 20.59 10.86
CA GLN A 133 -4.39 21.68 10.67
C GLN A 133 -3.29 21.68 11.73
N ASP A 134 -3.64 21.39 12.98
CA ASP A 134 -2.67 21.25 14.08
C ASP A 134 -1.70 20.09 13.84
N ILE A 135 -2.24 18.93 13.46
CA ILE A 135 -1.47 17.73 13.11
C ILE A 135 -0.45 18.05 12.02
N LYS A 136 -0.88 18.68 10.92
CA LYS A 136 0.00 19.02 9.79
C LYS A 136 1.08 20.03 10.16
N THR A 137 0.81 20.92 11.12
CA THR A 137 1.75 21.96 11.56
C THR A 137 2.80 21.40 12.50
N ASN A 138 2.38 20.54 13.43
CA ASN A 138 3.23 20.11 14.55
C ASN A 138 3.93 18.77 14.29
N ASN A 139 3.54 18.01 13.27
CA ASN A 139 4.10 16.70 12.98
C ASN A 139 4.88 16.68 11.67
N ASN A 140 6.10 16.17 11.74
CA ASN A 140 6.93 15.92 10.56
C ASN A 140 7.26 14.42 10.47
N PHE A 141 7.17 13.88 9.26
CA PHE A 141 7.43 12.47 8.98
C PHE A 141 8.65 12.34 8.09
N LYS A 142 9.54 11.42 8.43
CA LYS A 142 10.78 11.16 7.68
C LYS A 142 10.98 9.66 7.51
N SER A 143 11.24 9.29 6.27
CA SER A 143 11.81 7.98 5.95
C SER A 143 13.26 7.90 6.42
N ILE A 144 13.59 6.83 7.12
CA ILE A 144 14.92 6.55 7.67
C ILE A 144 15.32 5.10 7.36
N ASN A 145 16.61 4.78 7.50
CA ASN A 145 17.10 3.42 7.24
C ASN A 145 16.68 2.43 8.33
N SER A 146 16.82 2.79 9.61
CA SER A 146 16.50 1.96 10.77
C SER A 146 16.09 2.81 11.97
N CYS A 147 15.11 2.34 12.75
CA CYS A 147 14.74 2.99 14.02
C CYS A 147 15.84 2.87 15.07
N GLU A 148 16.57 1.76 15.05
CA GLU A 148 17.65 1.40 15.95
C GLU A 148 18.84 2.35 15.80
N GLU A 149 19.18 2.77 14.58
CA GLU A 149 20.23 3.77 14.31
C GLU A 149 19.95 5.13 14.98
N ILE A 150 18.67 5.44 15.23
CA ILE A 150 18.22 6.70 15.87
C ILE A 150 18.03 6.51 17.39
N GLY A 151 18.41 5.34 17.92
CA GLY A 151 18.41 5.07 19.36
C GLY A 151 17.11 4.49 19.90
N PHE A 152 16.19 4.01 19.05
CA PHE A 152 15.06 3.20 19.50
C PHE A 152 15.52 1.76 19.77
N SER A 153 15.37 1.28 20.99
CA SER A 153 15.71 -0.08 21.39
C SER A 153 14.47 -0.94 21.59
N ASN A 154 14.59 -2.25 21.32
CA ASN A 154 13.54 -3.23 21.66
C ASN A 154 13.40 -3.43 23.19
N SER A 155 14.34 -2.93 24.00
CA SER A 155 14.41 -3.17 25.45
C SER A 155 13.44 -2.30 26.25
N ASP A 156 13.11 -1.10 25.76
CA ASP A 156 12.29 -0.13 26.50
C ASP A 156 10.89 0.06 25.91
N LYS A 157 10.71 -0.21 24.62
CA LYS A 157 9.41 -0.20 23.91
C LYS A 157 9.44 -1.27 22.82
N SER A 158 8.45 -2.16 22.77
CA SER A 158 8.35 -3.17 21.71
C SER A 158 8.19 -2.48 20.35
N LEU A 159 9.22 -2.54 19.51
CA LEU A 159 9.11 -2.16 18.12
C LEU A 159 8.50 -3.35 17.37
N PHE A 160 7.31 -3.16 16.83
CA PHE A 160 6.68 -4.14 15.95
C PHE A 160 7.45 -4.29 14.63
N ASN A 161 7.53 -5.50 14.11
CA ASN A 161 8.05 -5.76 12.77
C ASN A 161 7.01 -5.41 11.69
N LYS A 162 7.40 -5.45 10.42
CA LYS A 162 6.53 -5.06 9.30
C LYS A 162 5.24 -5.87 9.25
N ASP A 163 5.32 -7.19 9.42
CA ASP A 163 4.16 -8.07 9.34
C ASP A 163 3.20 -7.86 10.51
N GLU A 164 3.75 -7.63 11.70
CA GLU A 164 2.97 -7.23 12.88
C GLU A 164 2.26 -5.90 12.65
N ILE A 165 2.94 -4.90 12.07
CA ILE A 165 2.32 -3.61 11.75
C ILE A 165 1.23 -3.77 10.70
N ILE A 166 1.42 -4.60 9.68
CA ILE A 166 0.39 -4.91 8.68
C ILE A 166 -0.81 -5.57 9.35
N TYR A 167 -0.58 -6.56 10.20
CA TYR A 167 -1.62 -7.24 10.94
C TYR A 167 -2.37 -6.27 11.86
N LEU A 168 -1.68 -5.48 12.68
CA LEU A 168 -2.28 -4.50 13.60
C LEU A 168 -3.07 -3.41 12.84
N ASN A 169 -2.69 -3.11 11.59
CA ASN A 169 -3.41 -2.17 10.74
C ASN A 169 -4.57 -2.82 9.96
N SER A 170 -4.63 -4.14 9.88
CA SER A 170 -5.77 -4.87 9.30
C SER A 170 -6.99 -4.74 10.22
N ASP A 171 -8.19 -4.92 9.66
CA ASP A 171 -9.42 -4.81 10.45
C ASP A 171 -9.51 -5.88 11.54
N ARG A 172 -8.95 -7.06 11.29
CA ARG A 172 -8.80 -8.12 12.31
C ARG A 172 -7.86 -7.72 13.45
N GLY A 173 -6.69 -7.16 13.13
CA GLY A 173 -5.76 -6.71 14.16
C GLY A 173 -6.31 -5.55 14.98
N LYS A 174 -6.97 -4.59 14.33
CA LYS A 174 -7.62 -3.46 15.02
C LYS A 174 -8.80 -3.94 15.88
N LEU A 175 -9.61 -4.89 15.41
CA LEU A 175 -10.63 -5.53 16.23
C LEU A 175 -10.02 -6.17 17.48
N GLY A 176 -8.93 -6.92 17.30
CA GLY A 176 -8.20 -7.56 18.40
C GLY A 176 -7.65 -6.57 19.43
N ILE A 177 -7.05 -5.46 18.99
CA ILE A 177 -6.57 -4.38 19.88
C ILE A 177 -7.73 -3.76 20.65
N SER A 178 -8.82 -3.41 19.97
CA SER A 178 -9.99 -2.81 20.59
C SER A 178 -10.58 -3.72 21.67
N ILE A 179 -10.67 -5.03 21.42
CA ILE A 179 -11.15 -5.99 22.40
C ILE A 179 -10.15 -6.14 23.56
N ALA A 180 -8.86 -6.30 23.27
CA ALA A 180 -7.83 -6.46 24.30
C ALA A 180 -7.73 -5.23 25.22
N SER A 181 -7.86 -4.02 24.67
CA SER A 181 -7.83 -2.77 25.45
C SER A 181 -9.01 -2.67 26.42
N GLN A 182 -10.19 -3.17 26.04
CA GLN A 182 -11.38 -3.16 26.90
C GLN A 182 -11.41 -4.30 27.90
N ALA A 183 -10.79 -5.44 27.59
CA ALA A 183 -10.56 -6.51 28.55
C ALA A 183 -9.56 -6.11 29.65
N ASN A 184 -8.60 -5.22 29.34
CA ASN A 184 -7.57 -4.75 30.29
C ASN A 184 -7.95 -3.47 31.07
N GLN A 185 -8.98 -2.73 30.67
CA GLN A 185 -9.49 -1.63 31.50
C GLN A 185 -10.27 -2.21 32.69
N THR A 186 -10.08 -1.60 33.87
CA THR A 186 -10.78 -1.87 35.15
C THR A 186 -12.29 -1.58 35.12
N VAL A 187 -12.92 -1.67 33.95
CA VAL A 187 -14.39 -1.76 33.76
C VAL A 187 -14.85 -3.21 33.92
N SER A 188 -14.00 -4.08 34.49
CA SER A 188 -14.09 -5.55 34.53
C SER A 188 -15.21 -6.13 35.41
N PHE A 189 -16.27 -5.36 35.68
CA PHE A 189 -17.52 -5.89 36.24
C PHE A 189 -18.56 -6.26 35.16
N PHE A 190 -18.43 -5.74 33.93
CA PHE A 190 -19.46 -5.89 32.89
C PHE A 190 -19.08 -6.77 31.70
N VAL A 191 -17.80 -7.04 31.48
CA VAL A 191 -17.36 -7.90 30.36
C VAL A 191 -17.29 -9.34 30.85
N LYS A 192 -18.22 -10.17 30.38
CA LYS A 192 -18.26 -11.60 30.72
C LYS A 192 -17.10 -12.34 30.06
N GLU A 193 -16.56 -13.35 30.74
CA GLU A 193 -15.51 -14.23 30.21
C GLU A 193 -15.94 -14.91 28.89
N SER A 194 -17.23 -15.23 28.74
CA SER A 194 -17.80 -15.73 27.48
C SER A 194 -17.56 -14.78 26.31
N THR A 195 -17.66 -13.46 26.53
CA THR A 195 -17.45 -12.46 25.49
C THR A 195 -15.97 -12.31 25.11
N ILE A 196 -15.06 -12.58 26.05
CA ILE A 196 -13.61 -12.64 25.79
C ILE A 196 -13.28 -13.88 24.94
N ASN A 197 -13.94 -15.01 25.18
CA ASN A 197 -13.77 -16.21 24.40
C ASN A 197 -14.39 -16.07 22.99
N GLU A 198 -15.60 -15.51 22.88
CA GLU A 198 -16.22 -15.14 21.59
C GLU A 198 -15.29 -14.23 20.75
N ALA A 199 -14.61 -13.29 21.41
CA ALA A 199 -13.64 -12.43 20.77
C ALA A 199 -12.39 -13.16 20.25
N LYS A 200 -11.87 -14.13 21.00
CA LYS A 200 -10.75 -14.97 20.55
C LYS A 200 -11.18 -15.82 19.36
N ASP A 201 -12.36 -16.39 19.42
CA ASP A 201 -12.94 -17.18 18.33
C ASP A 201 -13.21 -16.33 17.07
N CYS A 202 -13.54 -15.05 17.27
CA CYS A 202 -13.74 -14.09 16.18
C CYS A 202 -12.44 -13.73 15.43
N LEU A 203 -11.28 -13.85 16.09
CA LEU A 203 -9.95 -13.55 15.52
C LEU A 203 -9.31 -14.73 14.79
N ASN A 204 -9.80 -15.95 15.02
CA ASN A 204 -9.37 -17.19 14.34
C ASN A 204 -10.16 -17.43 13.04
#